data_AF-A0A1R2BRL7-F1
#
_entry.id   AF-A0A1R2BRL7-F1
#
_cell.length_a   1.000
_cell.length_b   1.000
_cell.length_c   1.000
_cell.angle_alpha   90.00
_cell.angle_beta   90.00
_cell.angle_gamma   90.00
#
_symmetry.space_group_name_H-M   'P 1'
#
loop_
_entity.id
_entity.type
_entity.pdbx_description
1 polymer ?
#
loop_
_entity_poly.entity_id
_entity_poly.type
_entity_poly.pdbx_seq_one_letter_code
_entity_poly.pdbx_strand_id
1 'polypeptide(L)'
;MLNCSRLNCLNKPSFECTCRNERKYYCQNDLTTHLNDQSISHTVKSLGINFDPEVINLVLGSLIKTKNNVKNHKKAIIEDFSRLMSQFEERARILCRTMGDHEKSIEKAINDIKINPNAIPENNLKKTLALNLEEAKKECSKWDLLSVNLNSLELNSSISQWATIVSDIDYLFTNKKELNTMLQKRVNSEYPSFLPKKESFNSRPPTINLSNQTRSQEFNSPQTNPNVLNSPQIPNKATIVRSNTIGCRNNHELKWTVTVPFIYYRKNKNFWINCGNCQRKFSSSCWHCETCDYDLCEGCGLNKGLPSQKMKCDNNHELLWRPDADMFYENKGQEHKFRCRSCNIFKDEAHWHCRSCEYDICQNCGINKGQSPLCGSVKCSNNHQLSPSVIQLINLGGLILAPKCNCCGVNFNGNSYTCNQCSYYLCPDCYIFFTRPTAGHPVFRCQSSHLLRWVTRSEFQCDYCFDKKNQERYRCKECNFDVCMSCSDILLNIVIKGEQKSHGPNNHPLIWVANISQRNGGNHSTCNSCGMNYKKAGMFCCNTCSNNYCLLCYNDPNRPKPQLQGIGGTGGNNLVNLLILNQLLGGLQNRNN
;
A
#
# COMPACT_ATOMS: atom_id res chain seq x y z
N MET A 1 -24.56 -22.19 -55.05
CA MET A 1 -23.08 -22.30 -55.01
C MET A 1 -22.54 -21.02 -54.38
N LEU A 2 -21.53 -21.10 -53.52
CA LEU A 2 -20.89 -19.89 -52.99
C LEU A 2 -20.13 -19.20 -54.14
N ASN A 3 -20.35 -17.90 -54.31
CA ASN A 3 -19.62 -17.08 -55.29
C ASN A 3 -18.60 -16.20 -54.56
N CYS A 4 -17.54 -15.79 -55.26
CA CYS A 4 -16.61 -14.79 -54.74
C CYS A 4 -17.36 -13.47 -54.46
N SER A 5 -17.11 -12.86 -53.30
CA SER A 5 -17.71 -11.60 -52.84
C SER A 5 -17.17 -10.38 -53.56
N ARG A 6 -16.13 -10.52 -54.40
CA ARG A 6 -15.73 -9.47 -55.33
C ARG A 6 -16.70 -9.45 -56.52
N LEU A 7 -17.29 -8.29 -56.77
CA LEU A 7 -18.16 -8.07 -57.93
C LEU A 7 -17.46 -8.53 -59.22
N ASN A 8 -18.18 -9.31 -60.04
CA ASN A 8 -17.74 -9.85 -61.32
C ASN A 8 -16.61 -10.89 -61.28
N CYS A 9 -16.27 -11.45 -60.12
CA CYS A 9 -15.34 -12.58 -60.08
C CYS A 9 -16.07 -13.91 -60.34
N LEU A 10 -15.66 -14.62 -61.39
CA LEU A 10 -16.21 -15.92 -61.77
C LEU A 10 -15.52 -17.11 -61.08
N ASN A 11 -14.46 -16.86 -60.31
CA ASN A 11 -13.71 -17.92 -59.63
C ASN A 11 -14.47 -18.44 -58.41
N LYS A 12 -14.43 -19.76 -58.22
CA LYS A 12 -14.99 -20.41 -57.03
C LYS A 12 -14.23 -19.94 -55.77
N PRO A 13 -14.93 -19.56 -54.69
CA PRO A 13 -14.28 -19.13 -53.47
C PRO A 13 -13.55 -20.31 -52.79
N SER A 14 -12.35 -20.04 -52.32
CA SER A 14 -11.50 -20.97 -51.57
C SER A 14 -11.33 -20.56 -50.11
N PHE A 15 -11.85 -19.38 -49.73
CA PHE A 15 -11.72 -18.81 -48.39
C PHE A 15 -13.00 -18.10 -47.96
N GLU A 16 -13.27 -18.12 -46.67
CA GLU A 16 -14.27 -17.35 -45.95
C GLU A 16 -13.52 -16.34 -45.07
N CYS A 17 -13.74 -15.04 -45.25
CA CYS A 17 -13.23 -13.99 -44.39
C CYS A 17 -14.39 -13.39 -43.58
N THR A 18 -14.24 -13.30 -42.26
CA THR A 18 -15.14 -12.52 -41.40
C THR A 18 -14.49 -11.18 -41.11
N CYS A 19 -15.08 -10.10 -41.64
CA CYS A 19 -14.62 -8.72 -41.44
C CYS A 19 -15.85 -7.80 -41.33
N ARG A 20 -15.78 -6.72 -40.52
CA ARG A 20 -16.93 -5.81 -40.27
C ARG A 20 -18.22 -6.52 -39.82
N ASN A 21 -18.11 -7.60 -39.05
CA ASN A 21 -19.23 -8.48 -38.67
C ASN A 21 -19.99 -9.13 -39.84
N GLU A 22 -19.41 -9.12 -41.04
CA GLU A 22 -19.94 -9.78 -42.24
C GLU A 22 -19.04 -10.95 -42.63
N ARG A 23 -19.67 -12.02 -43.14
CA ARG A 23 -18.96 -13.14 -43.76
C ARG A 23 -18.89 -12.92 -45.27
N LYS A 24 -17.68 -12.95 -45.82
CA LYS A 24 -17.40 -12.79 -47.25
C LYS A 24 -16.60 -13.99 -47.73
N TYR A 25 -16.76 -14.35 -49.00
CA TYR A 25 -16.12 -15.52 -49.58
C TYR A 25 -15.20 -15.07 -50.71
N TYR A 26 -13.95 -15.50 -50.74
CA TYR A 26 -12.97 -15.02 -51.72
C TYR A 26 -12.25 -16.19 -52.40
N CYS A 27 -11.92 -16.01 -53.68
CA CYS A 27 -10.90 -16.84 -54.34
C CYS A 27 -9.50 -16.41 -53.83
N GLN A 28 -8.46 -17.23 -54.08
CA GLN A 28 -7.08 -16.94 -53.62
C GLN A 28 -6.61 -15.52 -54.03
N ASN A 29 -6.80 -15.13 -55.29
CA ASN A 29 -6.32 -13.85 -55.81
C ASN A 29 -7.06 -12.64 -55.19
N ASP A 30 -8.37 -12.78 -54.99
CA ASP A 30 -9.18 -11.69 -54.41
C ASP A 30 -9.01 -11.58 -52.90
N LEU A 31 -8.70 -12.68 -52.21
CA LEU A 31 -8.38 -12.66 -50.79
C LEU A 31 -7.15 -11.80 -50.54
N THR A 32 -6.07 -11.97 -51.31
CA THR A 32 -4.86 -11.15 -51.15
C THR A 32 -5.16 -9.67 -51.32
N THR A 33 -5.99 -9.32 -52.30
CA THR A 33 -6.42 -7.92 -52.51
C THR A 33 -7.24 -7.39 -51.34
N HIS A 34 -8.12 -8.22 -50.77
CA HIS A 34 -8.95 -7.87 -49.63
C HIS A 34 -8.15 -7.70 -48.32
N LEU A 35 -7.15 -8.55 -48.08
CA LEU A 35 -6.30 -8.51 -46.88
C LEU A 35 -5.35 -7.31 -46.85
N ASN A 36 -5.14 -6.63 -47.99
CA ASN A 36 -4.36 -5.39 -48.04
C ASN A 36 -5.09 -4.20 -47.39
N ASP A 37 -6.39 -4.31 -47.10
CA ASP A 37 -7.10 -3.32 -46.28
C ASP A 37 -6.74 -3.50 -44.80
N GLN A 38 -5.70 -2.77 -44.37
CA GLN A 38 -5.21 -2.77 -42.99
C GLN A 38 -6.15 -2.07 -41.99
N SER A 39 -7.20 -1.39 -42.46
CA SER A 39 -8.14 -0.66 -41.59
C SER A 39 -9.13 -1.58 -40.85
N ILE A 40 -9.11 -2.88 -41.16
CA ILE A 40 -10.09 -3.86 -40.65
C ILE A 40 -9.35 -5.11 -40.17
N SER A 41 -9.82 -5.70 -39.07
CA SER A 41 -9.40 -7.03 -38.65
C SER A 41 -10.07 -8.12 -39.49
N HIS A 42 -9.28 -9.01 -40.06
CA HIS A 42 -9.75 -10.13 -40.90
C HIS A 42 -9.58 -11.45 -40.17
N THR A 43 -10.63 -12.28 -40.17
CA THR A 43 -10.56 -13.68 -39.72
C THR A 43 -10.82 -14.58 -40.91
N VAL A 44 -9.76 -15.20 -41.45
CA VAL A 44 -9.83 -16.02 -42.67
C VAL A 44 -9.89 -17.51 -42.33
N LYS A 45 -10.79 -18.23 -43.00
CA LYS A 45 -10.99 -19.67 -42.92
C LYS A 45 -10.96 -20.26 -44.33
N SER A 46 -10.13 -21.25 -44.60
CA SER A 46 -10.13 -21.93 -45.91
C SER A 46 -11.37 -22.79 -46.10
N LEU A 47 -11.95 -22.76 -47.30
CA LEU A 47 -13.06 -23.61 -47.73
C LEU A 47 -12.48 -24.82 -48.47
N GLY A 48 -12.52 -26.00 -47.85
CA GLY A 48 -12.25 -27.28 -48.53
C GLY A 48 -10.77 -27.62 -48.76
N ILE A 49 -9.84 -26.94 -48.11
CA ILE A 49 -8.42 -27.35 -48.11
C ILE A 49 -8.26 -28.45 -47.05
N ASN A 50 -8.06 -29.69 -47.49
CA ASN A 50 -7.42 -30.70 -46.66
C ASN A 50 -5.94 -30.34 -46.62
N PHE A 51 -5.52 -29.73 -45.51
CA PHE A 51 -4.11 -29.48 -45.27
C PHE A 51 -3.39 -30.80 -45.12
N ASP A 52 -2.27 -30.95 -45.82
CA ASP A 52 -1.38 -32.08 -45.64
C ASP A 52 -0.95 -32.16 -44.16
N PRO A 53 -1.26 -33.26 -43.45
CA PRO A 53 -0.83 -33.45 -42.07
C PRO A 53 0.67 -33.27 -41.86
N GLU A 54 1.50 -33.62 -42.85
CA GLU A 54 2.95 -33.46 -42.79
C GLU A 54 3.36 -31.98 -42.77
N VAL A 55 2.74 -31.16 -43.63
CA VAL A 55 2.98 -29.71 -43.69
C VAL A 55 2.51 -29.04 -42.40
N ILE A 56 1.36 -29.44 -41.85
CA ILE A 56 0.89 -28.93 -40.55
C ILE A 56 1.90 -29.26 -39.46
N ASN A 57 2.36 -30.51 -39.38
CA ASN A 57 3.32 -30.95 -38.36
C ASN A 57 4.66 -30.21 -38.48
N LEU A 58 5.14 -29.95 -39.71
CA LEU A 58 6.37 -29.19 -39.95
C LEU A 58 6.25 -27.73 -39.47
N VAL A 59 5.12 -27.07 -39.78
CA VAL A 59 4.84 -25.69 -39.35
C VAL A 59 4.68 -25.63 -37.83
N LEU A 60 3.92 -26.54 -37.24
CA LEU A 60 3.75 -26.62 -35.78
C LEU A 60 5.09 -26.88 -35.08
N GLY A 61 5.91 -27.80 -35.57
CA GLY A 61 7.25 -28.06 -35.05
C GLY A 61 8.13 -26.81 -35.06
N SER A 62 8.10 -26.05 -36.15
CA SER A 62 8.86 -24.80 -36.30
C SER A 62 8.37 -23.69 -35.34
N LEU A 63 7.06 -23.56 -35.17
CA LEU A 63 6.47 -22.59 -34.23
C LEU A 63 6.75 -22.97 -32.78
N ILE A 64 6.67 -24.25 -32.42
CA ILE A 64 7.02 -24.76 -31.08
C ILE A 64 8.49 -24.50 -30.77
N LYS A 65 9.39 -24.80 -31.72
CA LYS A 65 10.82 -24.51 -31.59
C LYS A 65 11.07 -23.02 -31.36
N THR A 66 10.43 -22.15 -32.14
CA THR A 66 10.54 -20.69 -31.99
C THR A 66 10.02 -20.21 -30.64
N LYS A 67 8.86 -20.69 -30.21
CA LYS A 67 8.28 -20.39 -28.88
C LYS A 67 9.23 -20.80 -27.74
N ASN A 68 9.83 -21.98 -27.84
CA ASN A 68 10.79 -22.47 -26.85
C ASN A 68 12.06 -21.61 -26.82
N ASN A 69 12.58 -21.21 -27.98
CA ASN A 69 13.72 -20.28 -28.07
C ASN A 69 13.42 -18.94 -27.38
N VAL A 70 12.25 -18.34 -27.66
CA VAL A 70 11.82 -17.10 -26.99
C VAL A 70 11.71 -17.29 -25.47
N LYS A 71 11.15 -18.42 -25.02
CA LYS A 71 11.06 -18.75 -23.58
C LYS A 71 12.44 -18.86 -22.93
N ASN A 72 13.40 -19.48 -23.62
CA ASN A 72 14.77 -19.63 -23.14
C ASN A 72 15.51 -18.29 -23.09
N HIS A 73 15.40 -17.44 -24.12
CA HIS A 73 15.98 -16.10 -24.11
C HIS A 73 15.39 -15.23 -22.99
N LYS A 74 14.06 -15.27 -22.79
CA LYS A 74 13.41 -14.57 -21.67
C LYS A 74 13.99 -15.01 -20.33
N LYS A 75 14.19 -16.32 -20.13
CA LYS A 75 14.79 -16.87 -18.90
C LYS A 75 16.22 -16.36 -18.71
N ALA A 76 17.05 -16.41 -19.75
CA ALA A 76 18.44 -15.94 -19.71
C ALA A 76 18.53 -14.44 -19.34
N ILE A 77 17.69 -13.59 -19.95
CA ILE A 77 17.65 -12.15 -19.64
C ILE A 77 17.31 -11.91 -18.16
N ILE A 78 16.35 -12.65 -17.61
CA ILE A 78 15.96 -12.53 -16.19
C ILE A 78 17.10 -12.98 -15.27
N GLU A 79 17.80 -14.06 -15.62
CA GLU A 79 18.96 -14.56 -14.86
C GLU A 79 20.12 -13.56 -14.89
N ASP A 80 20.43 -12.98 -16.05
CA ASP A 80 21.46 -11.96 -16.20
C ASP A 80 21.13 -10.69 -15.39
N PHE A 81 19.88 -10.23 -15.43
CA PHE A 81 19.45 -9.07 -14.65
C PHE A 81 19.56 -9.33 -13.14
N SER A 82 19.16 -10.51 -12.69
CA SER A 82 19.27 -10.92 -11.28
C SER A 82 20.72 -10.99 -10.81
N ARG A 83 21.62 -11.49 -11.68
CA ARG A 83 23.07 -11.49 -11.43
C ARG A 83 23.62 -10.07 -11.29
N LEU A 84 23.27 -9.16 -12.20
CA LEU A 84 23.70 -7.76 -12.15
C LEU A 84 23.23 -7.06 -10.86
N MET A 85 21.96 -7.20 -10.51
CA MET A 85 21.42 -6.62 -9.27
C MET A 85 22.15 -7.14 -8.03
N SER A 86 22.45 -8.44 -7.99
CA SER A 86 23.21 -9.03 -6.88
C SER A 86 24.63 -8.46 -6.78
N GLN A 87 25.31 -8.22 -7.91
CA GLN A 87 26.63 -7.59 -7.94
C GLN A 87 26.58 -6.13 -7.45
N PHE A 88 25.56 -5.36 -7.84
CA PHE A 88 25.36 -3.99 -7.33
C PHE A 88 25.08 -3.97 -5.83
N GLU A 89 24.22 -4.86 -5.34
CA GLU A 89 23.93 -4.98 -3.90
C GLU A 89 25.19 -5.32 -3.09
N GLU A 90 26.06 -6.20 -3.60
CA GLU A 90 27.32 -6.54 -2.92
C GLU A 90 28.26 -5.34 -2.87
N ARG A 91 28.47 -4.65 -4.01
CA ARG A 91 29.33 -3.45 -4.07
C ARG A 91 28.83 -2.36 -3.13
N ALA A 92 27.52 -2.08 -3.13
CA ALA A 92 26.91 -1.12 -2.22
C ALA A 92 27.12 -1.50 -0.74
N ARG A 93 26.99 -2.78 -0.40
CA ARG A 93 27.17 -3.26 0.97
C ARG A 93 28.61 -3.13 1.45
N ILE A 94 29.59 -3.49 0.61
CA ILE A 94 31.01 -3.33 0.93
C ILE A 94 31.29 -1.85 1.21
N LEU A 95 30.79 -0.96 0.36
CA LEU A 95 31.00 0.47 0.51
C LEU A 95 30.38 1.04 1.78
N CYS A 96 29.14 0.67 2.10
CA CYS A 96 28.50 1.08 3.35
C CYS A 96 29.26 0.58 4.60
N ARG A 97 29.85 -0.62 4.56
CA ARG A 97 30.70 -1.12 5.65
C ARG A 97 31.95 -0.26 5.81
N THR A 98 32.65 0.01 4.70
CA THR A 98 33.84 0.88 4.71
C THR A 98 33.53 2.27 5.26
N MET A 99 32.41 2.88 4.86
CA MET A 99 31.97 4.16 5.41
C MET A 99 31.66 4.08 6.91
N GLY A 100 31.00 3.01 7.38
CA GLY A 100 30.74 2.81 8.80
C GLY A 100 32.01 2.58 9.64
N ASP A 101 33.05 1.97 9.06
CA ASP A 101 34.34 1.81 9.74
C ASP A 101 35.11 3.14 9.81
N HIS A 102 35.00 3.99 8.80
CA HIS A 102 35.50 5.37 8.86
C HIS A 102 34.76 6.20 9.92
N GLU A 103 33.42 6.11 9.99
CA GLU A 103 32.61 6.78 11.01
C GLU A 103 33.05 6.40 12.43
N LYS A 104 33.17 5.10 12.73
CA LYS A 104 33.67 4.62 14.03
C LYS A 104 35.08 5.09 14.33
N SER A 105 35.94 5.18 13.32
CA SER A 105 37.32 5.67 13.50
C SER A 105 37.33 7.15 13.88
N ILE A 106 36.44 7.96 13.27
CA ILE A 106 36.25 9.37 13.62
C ILE A 106 35.66 9.49 15.04
N GLU A 107 34.64 8.71 15.38
CA GLU A 107 34.05 8.71 16.73
C GLU A 107 35.08 8.33 17.80
N LYS A 108 35.92 7.32 17.52
CA LYS A 108 37.02 6.95 18.39
C LYS A 108 38.00 8.11 18.59
N ALA A 109 38.42 8.77 17.50
CA ALA A 109 39.30 9.94 17.59
C ALA A 109 38.67 11.07 18.42
N ILE A 110 37.38 11.35 18.25
CA ILE A 110 36.64 12.33 19.05
C ILE A 110 36.66 11.95 20.54
N ASN A 111 36.44 10.67 20.87
CA ASN A 111 36.42 10.21 22.25
C ASN A 111 37.81 10.23 22.89
N ASP A 112 38.85 9.87 22.13
CA ASP A 112 40.25 9.94 22.59
C ASP A 112 40.64 11.39 22.91
N ILE A 113 40.22 12.36 22.09
CA ILE A 113 40.40 13.80 22.36
C ILE A 113 39.70 14.25 23.64
N LYS A 114 38.47 13.77 23.88
CA LYS A 114 37.68 14.15 25.06
C LYS A 114 38.25 13.58 26.36
N ILE A 115 38.72 12.33 26.33
CA ILE A 115 39.08 11.57 27.54
C ILE A 115 40.56 11.74 27.87
N ASN A 116 41.44 11.66 26.86
CA ASN A 116 42.89 11.72 27.07
C ASN A 116 43.59 12.40 25.88
N PRO A 117 43.49 13.73 25.75
CA PRO A 117 44.06 14.46 24.62
C PRO A 117 45.58 14.30 24.50
N ASN A 118 46.27 13.99 25.61
CA ASN A 118 47.73 13.78 25.63
C ASN A 118 48.16 12.44 25.02
N ALA A 119 47.25 11.46 24.95
CA ALA A 119 47.49 10.13 24.39
C ALA A 119 47.21 10.02 22.89
N ILE A 120 46.79 11.11 22.24
CA ILE A 120 46.55 11.10 20.79
C ILE A 120 47.89 10.89 20.06
N PRO A 121 48.04 9.83 19.27
CA PRO A 121 49.29 9.53 18.56
C PRO A 121 49.52 10.45 17.36
N GLU A 122 48.48 11.14 16.86
CA GLU A 122 48.56 11.98 15.67
C GLU A 122 49.16 13.36 15.91
N ASN A 123 50.19 13.68 15.12
CA ASN A 123 50.94 14.91 15.23
C ASN A 123 50.10 16.17 14.88
N ASN A 124 49.17 16.09 13.92
CA ASN A 124 48.38 17.25 13.50
C ASN A 124 47.28 17.63 14.51
N LEU A 125 46.58 16.64 15.04
CA LEU A 125 45.60 16.81 16.11
C LEU A 125 46.27 17.32 17.38
N LYS A 126 47.38 16.71 17.78
CA LYS A 126 48.15 17.13 18.96
C LYS A 126 48.73 18.55 18.80
N LYS A 127 49.26 18.89 17.62
CA LYS A 127 49.74 20.24 17.28
C LYS A 127 48.61 21.27 17.37
N THR A 128 47.43 20.95 16.85
CA THR A 128 46.28 21.88 16.81
C THR A 128 45.67 22.08 18.20
N LEU A 129 45.65 21.04 19.03
CA LEU A 129 45.23 21.12 20.42
C LEU A 129 46.18 21.97 21.28
N ALA A 130 47.42 22.17 20.85
CA ALA A 130 48.40 23.03 21.52
C ALA A 130 48.36 24.51 21.08
N LEU A 131 47.54 24.85 20.07
CA LEU A 131 47.37 26.23 19.59
C LEU A 131 46.41 27.03 20.47
N ASN A 132 46.51 28.36 20.42
CA ASN A 132 45.46 29.21 20.99
C ASN A 132 44.18 29.17 20.13
N LEU A 133 43.05 29.67 20.65
CA LEU A 133 41.74 29.52 20.01
C LEU A 133 41.68 30.07 18.57
N GLU A 134 42.30 31.22 18.32
CA GLU A 134 42.25 31.86 16.99
C GLU A 134 43.16 31.16 15.99
N GLU A 135 44.31 30.69 16.44
CA GLU A 135 45.20 29.83 15.65
C GLU A 135 44.57 28.46 15.35
N ALA A 136 43.91 27.86 16.33
CA ALA A 136 43.19 26.60 16.18
C ALA A 136 42.03 26.74 15.19
N LYS A 137 41.24 27.82 15.25
CA LYS A 137 40.19 28.11 14.24
C LYS A 137 40.79 28.27 12.85
N LYS A 138 41.89 29.01 12.71
CA LYS A 138 42.58 29.21 11.43
C LYS A 138 43.20 27.92 10.90
N GLU A 139 43.64 27.03 11.78
CA GLU A 139 44.19 25.73 11.39
C GLU A 139 43.07 24.75 11.01
N CYS A 140 42.02 24.63 11.82
CA CYS A 140 40.84 23.81 11.52
C CYS A 140 40.10 24.27 10.25
N SER A 141 40.16 25.55 9.88
CA SER A 141 39.58 26.04 8.61
C SER A 141 40.42 25.72 7.37
N LYS A 142 41.69 25.34 7.55
CA LYS A 142 42.50 24.74 6.48
C LYS A 142 42.32 23.24 6.37
N TRP A 143 41.67 22.61 7.36
CA TRP A 143 41.36 21.19 7.31
C TRP A 143 40.15 21.02 6.40
N ASP A 144 40.40 20.75 5.13
CA ASP A 144 39.36 20.19 4.25
C ASP A 144 38.86 18.89 4.91
N LEU A 145 37.64 18.97 5.47
CA LEU A 145 36.89 17.91 6.16
C LEU A 145 37.71 16.64 6.45
N LEU A 146 38.43 16.67 7.58
CA LEU A 146 39.25 15.56 8.12
C LEU A 146 40.46 15.16 7.26
N SER A 147 41.51 16.00 7.27
CA SER A 147 42.89 15.55 7.07
C SER A 147 43.54 15.05 8.38
N VAL A 148 42.75 14.38 9.23
CA VAL A 148 43.24 13.41 10.20
C VAL A 148 43.73 12.23 9.36
N ASN A 149 44.82 11.57 9.71
CA ASN A 149 45.49 10.56 8.88
C ASN A 149 44.70 9.23 8.78
N LEU A 150 43.36 9.31 8.78
CA LEU A 150 42.43 8.28 8.33
C LEU A 150 42.37 8.35 6.81
N ASN A 151 43.34 7.69 6.17
CA ASN A 151 43.52 7.52 4.72
C ASN A 151 42.46 8.21 3.84
N SER A 152 42.50 9.55 3.74
CA SER A 152 41.45 10.35 3.11
C SER A 152 41.27 10.03 1.62
N LEU A 153 42.28 9.42 1.01
CA LEU A 153 42.24 8.82 -0.32
C LEU A 153 41.26 7.64 -0.41
N GLU A 154 41.14 6.80 0.62
CA GLU A 154 40.20 5.66 0.65
C GLU A 154 38.75 6.12 0.77
N LEU A 155 38.47 7.14 1.58
CA LEU A 155 37.12 7.70 1.70
C LEU A 155 36.68 8.39 0.40
N ASN A 156 37.56 9.20 -0.20
CA ASN A 156 37.29 9.84 -1.49
C ASN A 156 37.15 8.82 -2.64
N SER A 157 37.96 7.76 -2.62
CA SER A 157 37.80 6.61 -3.51
C SER A 157 36.43 5.95 -3.33
N SER A 158 36.00 5.76 -2.07
CA SER A 158 34.71 5.16 -1.75
C SER A 158 33.53 6.03 -2.24
N ILE A 159 33.57 7.33 -2.01
CA ILE A 159 32.55 8.27 -2.51
C ILE A 159 32.48 8.26 -4.03
N SER A 160 33.63 8.23 -4.71
CA SER A 160 33.71 8.17 -6.17
C SER A 160 33.14 6.86 -6.72
N GLN A 161 33.38 5.73 -6.03
CA GLN A 161 32.78 4.43 -6.37
C GLN A 161 31.26 4.44 -6.17
N TRP A 162 30.74 5.10 -5.13
CA TRP A 162 29.30 5.26 -4.92
C TRP A 162 28.65 6.03 -6.07
N ALA A 163 29.23 7.17 -6.44
CA ALA A 163 28.73 7.98 -7.55
C ALA A 163 28.70 7.19 -8.87
N THR A 164 29.66 6.29 -9.07
CA THR A 164 29.69 5.39 -10.22
C THR A 164 28.55 4.38 -10.17
N ILE A 165 28.30 3.72 -9.02
CA ILE A 165 27.19 2.77 -8.85
C ILE A 165 25.84 3.45 -9.10
N VAL A 166 25.63 4.67 -8.59
CA VAL A 166 24.41 5.45 -8.83
C VAL A 166 24.23 5.75 -10.31
N SER A 167 25.31 6.14 -11.00
CA SER A 167 25.28 6.39 -12.45
C SER A 167 24.98 5.13 -13.26
N ASP A 168 25.50 3.96 -12.88
CA ASP A 168 25.25 2.69 -13.56
C ASP A 168 23.78 2.26 -13.40
N ILE A 169 23.21 2.45 -12.20
CA ILE A 169 21.79 2.23 -11.93
C ILE A 169 20.95 3.18 -12.79
N ASP A 170 21.25 4.49 -12.77
CA ASP A 170 20.52 5.46 -13.58
C ASP A 170 20.61 5.12 -15.09
N TYR A 171 21.75 4.65 -15.58
CA TYR A 171 21.91 4.17 -16.96
C TYR A 171 21.00 2.97 -17.26
N LEU A 172 20.91 2.00 -16.35
CA LEU A 172 20.10 0.80 -16.54
C LEU A 172 18.59 1.08 -16.46
N PHE A 173 18.17 2.11 -15.72
CA PHE A 173 16.76 2.34 -15.41
C PHE A 173 16.15 3.59 -16.06
N THR A 174 16.95 4.52 -16.60
CA THR A 174 16.41 5.69 -17.31
C THR A 174 16.42 5.50 -18.82
N ASN A 175 15.26 5.64 -19.45
CA ASN A 175 15.06 5.58 -20.90
C ASN A 175 15.57 6.87 -21.61
N LYS A 176 16.62 7.51 -21.07
CA LYS A 176 17.16 8.77 -21.61
C LYS A 176 18.09 8.46 -22.78
N LYS A 177 17.64 8.83 -23.99
CA LYS A 177 18.34 8.60 -25.27
C LYS A 177 19.64 9.38 -25.46
N GLU A 178 19.99 10.30 -24.56
CA GLU A 178 21.17 11.16 -24.72
C GLU A 178 22.09 11.03 -23.51
N LEU A 179 23.19 10.30 -23.71
CA LEU A 179 24.31 10.25 -22.79
C LEU A 179 25.46 11.13 -23.27
N ASN A 180 26.23 11.63 -22.32
CA ASN A 180 27.54 12.21 -22.55
C ASN A 180 28.48 11.16 -23.20
N THR A 181 29.12 11.53 -24.30
CA THR A 181 29.99 10.68 -25.13
C THR A 181 31.16 10.05 -24.39
N MET A 182 31.60 10.60 -23.25
CA MET A 182 32.63 9.98 -22.40
C MET A 182 32.13 8.76 -21.62
N LEU A 183 30.94 8.82 -21.00
CA LEU A 183 30.39 7.69 -20.25
C LEU A 183 30.05 6.52 -21.18
N GLN A 184 29.52 6.83 -22.37
CA GLN A 184 29.14 5.81 -23.33
C GLN A 184 30.35 5.01 -23.86
N LYS A 185 31.52 5.65 -24.01
CA LYS A 185 32.77 4.96 -24.37
C LYS A 185 33.25 3.99 -23.28
N ARG A 186 33.08 4.33 -22.00
CA ARG A 186 33.50 3.48 -20.86
C ARG A 186 32.58 2.27 -20.66
N VAL A 187 31.26 2.48 -20.72
CA VAL A 187 30.28 1.36 -20.64
C VAL A 187 30.51 0.37 -21.78
N ASN A 188 30.82 0.87 -22.99
CA ASN A 188 31.14 0.01 -24.14
C ASN A 188 32.45 -0.77 -24.00
N SER A 189 33.42 -0.30 -23.21
CA SER A 189 34.68 -1.03 -22.95
C SER A 189 34.57 -2.05 -21.82
N GLU A 190 33.74 -1.79 -20.80
CA GLU A 190 33.60 -2.67 -19.63
C GLU A 190 32.53 -3.74 -19.80
N TYR A 191 31.53 -3.53 -20.68
CA TYR A 191 30.42 -4.47 -20.88
C TYR A 191 30.10 -4.73 -22.38
N PRO A 192 31.03 -5.35 -23.14
CA PRO A 192 30.89 -5.51 -24.60
C PRO A 192 29.73 -6.42 -25.05
N SER A 193 29.15 -7.22 -24.14
CA SER A 193 28.05 -8.15 -24.41
C SER A 193 26.69 -7.49 -24.62
N PHE A 194 26.56 -6.18 -24.39
CA PHE A 194 25.28 -5.46 -24.44
C PHE A 194 25.06 -4.62 -25.71
N LEU A 195 25.96 -4.67 -26.70
CA LEU A 195 25.77 -3.93 -27.96
C LEU A 195 24.72 -4.64 -28.84
N PRO A 196 23.53 -4.04 -29.09
CA PRO A 196 22.64 -4.56 -30.11
C PRO A 196 23.26 -4.37 -31.49
N LYS A 197 23.17 -5.40 -32.35
CA LYS A 197 23.47 -5.25 -33.78
C LYS A 197 22.55 -4.15 -34.33
N LYS A 198 23.13 -3.10 -34.92
CA LYS A 198 22.39 -1.96 -35.46
C LYS A 198 21.47 -2.43 -36.59
N GLU A 199 20.17 -2.48 -36.33
CA GLU A 199 19.13 -2.48 -37.35
C GLU A 199 18.45 -1.11 -37.36
N SER A 200 18.38 -0.51 -38.55
CA SER A 200 17.81 0.81 -38.80
C SER A 200 16.30 0.70 -39.03
N PHE A 201 15.49 1.29 -38.15
CA PHE A 201 14.08 1.53 -38.43
C PHE A 201 13.65 2.94 -38.01
N ASN A 202 13.20 3.71 -39.00
CA ASN A 202 12.51 4.98 -38.87
C ASN A 202 10.99 4.72 -38.87
N SER A 203 10.26 5.20 -37.86
CA SER A 203 8.95 5.85 -38.00
C SER A 203 8.33 6.24 -36.65
N ARG A 204 7.72 7.43 -36.63
CA ARG A 204 6.96 8.04 -35.53
C ARG A 204 5.50 7.54 -35.55
N PRO A 205 4.83 7.37 -34.39
CA PRO A 205 3.37 7.30 -34.33
C PRO A 205 2.75 8.66 -33.93
N PRO A 206 1.52 8.97 -34.39
CA PRO A 206 0.80 10.19 -34.03
C PRO A 206 -0.14 10.01 -32.83
N THR A 207 -0.38 11.15 -32.17
CA THR A 207 -1.20 11.34 -30.96
C THR A 207 -2.69 11.41 -31.31
N ILE A 208 -3.57 10.81 -30.50
CA ILE A 208 -5.03 10.95 -30.60
C ILE A 208 -5.58 11.47 -29.27
N ASN A 209 -6.27 12.61 -29.34
CA ASN A 209 -7.10 13.19 -28.28
C ASN A 209 -8.54 12.65 -28.38
N LEU A 210 -9.16 12.31 -27.25
CA LEU A 210 -10.57 11.98 -27.17
C LEU A 210 -11.25 12.76 -26.04
N SER A 211 -12.26 13.55 -26.38
CA SER A 211 -13.18 14.24 -25.47
C SER A 211 -14.62 13.90 -25.82
N ASN A 212 -15.48 13.76 -24.79
CA ASN A 212 -16.90 14.18 -24.68
C ASN A 212 -17.65 13.27 -23.69
N GLN A 213 -18.08 13.81 -22.55
CA GLN A 213 -19.43 14.34 -22.25
C GLN A 213 -20.53 13.28 -22.20
N THR A 214 -21.16 13.13 -21.03
CA THR A 214 -22.47 12.49 -20.92
C THR A 214 -23.34 13.21 -19.88
N ARG A 215 -24.60 13.39 -20.28
CA ARG A 215 -25.64 14.28 -19.80
C ARG A 215 -26.56 13.53 -18.84
N SER A 216 -26.95 14.18 -17.74
CA SER A 216 -27.90 13.70 -16.73
C SER A 216 -29.36 13.82 -17.20
N GLN A 217 -30.20 12.86 -16.80
CA GLN A 217 -31.66 12.97 -16.85
C GLN A 217 -32.25 12.61 -15.48
N GLU A 218 -33.14 13.48 -15.02
CA GLU A 218 -33.93 13.41 -13.80
C GLU A 218 -35.18 12.56 -14.03
N PHE A 219 -35.61 11.78 -13.03
CA PHE A 219 -36.93 11.15 -13.01
C PHE A 219 -37.62 11.36 -11.67
N ASN A 220 -38.85 11.87 -11.75
CA ASN A 220 -39.77 12.18 -10.67
C ASN A 220 -40.34 10.91 -10.01
N SER A 221 -40.60 11.02 -8.70
CA SER A 221 -41.20 10.00 -7.84
C SER A 221 -42.71 10.22 -7.67
N PRO A 222 -43.54 9.17 -7.52
CA PRO A 222 -44.88 9.31 -6.96
C PRO A 222 -44.96 8.83 -5.50
N GLN A 223 -45.67 9.62 -4.69
CA GLN A 223 -46.07 9.34 -3.31
C GLN A 223 -47.28 8.39 -3.27
N THR A 224 -47.32 7.49 -2.29
CA THR A 224 -48.56 6.80 -1.87
C THR A 224 -48.66 6.71 -0.34
N ASN A 225 -49.85 7.05 0.16
CA ASN A 225 -50.29 6.99 1.56
C ASN A 225 -50.57 5.55 2.02
N PRO A 226 -50.51 5.25 3.33
CA PRO A 226 -51.02 4.00 3.88
C PRO A 226 -52.42 4.17 4.50
N ASN A 227 -53.35 3.30 4.10
CA ASN A 227 -54.54 2.95 4.87
C ASN A 227 -54.54 1.42 5.02
N VAL A 228 -54.57 0.91 6.26
CA VAL A 228 -54.87 -0.50 6.52
C VAL A 228 -55.82 -0.60 7.71
N LEU A 229 -57.01 -1.13 7.40
CA LEU A 229 -58.02 -1.60 8.32
C LEU A 229 -57.84 -3.11 8.57
N ASN A 230 -58.32 -3.55 9.73
CA ASN A 230 -58.23 -4.89 10.31
C ASN A 230 -58.74 -6.05 9.42
N SER A 231 -58.25 -7.27 9.70
CA SER A 231 -58.94 -8.51 9.32
C SER A 231 -58.76 -9.65 10.33
N PRO A 232 -59.71 -10.62 10.36
CA PRO A 232 -59.89 -11.60 11.43
C PRO A 232 -59.23 -12.96 11.15
N GLN A 233 -59.10 -13.75 12.22
CA GLN A 233 -58.45 -15.05 12.31
C GLN A 233 -59.22 -16.19 11.61
N ILE A 234 -58.51 -17.02 10.83
CA ILE A 234 -58.96 -18.31 10.27
C ILE A 234 -57.83 -19.36 10.41
N PRO A 235 -58.13 -20.66 10.58
CA PRO A 235 -57.24 -21.63 11.23
C PRO A 235 -56.22 -22.33 10.31
N ASN A 236 -55.05 -22.57 10.90
CA ASN A 236 -54.03 -23.62 10.70
C ASN A 236 -54.12 -24.46 9.40
N LYS A 237 -53.44 -23.98 8.35
CA LYS A 237 -52.89 -24.79 7.26
C LYS A 237 -51.39 -24.95 7.46
N ALA A 238 -50.87 -26.16 7.21
CA ALA A 238 -49.47 -26.54 7.33
C ALA A 238 -48.52 -25.43 6.81
N THR A 239 -47.74 -24.89 7.74
CA THR A 239 -46.86 -23.74 7.52
C THR A 239 -45.73 -24.15 6.58
N ILE A 240 -45.89 -23.87 5.29
CA ILE A 240 -44.77 -23.81 4.35
C ILE A 240 -43.85 -22.71 4.91
N VAL A 241 -42.78 -23.12 5.60
CA VAL A 241 -41.69 -22.22 6.02
C VAL A 241 -41.02 -21.76 4.73
N ARG A 242 -41.58 -20.74 4.09
CA ARG A 242 -40.90 -20.03 3.01
C ARG A 242 -39.65 -19.44 3.63
N SER A 243 -38.49 -19.98 3.27
CA SER A 243 -37.22 -19.35 3.59
C SER A 243 -37.24 -17.96 2.94
N ASN A 244 -37.45 -16.94 3.76
CA ASN A 244 -37.36 -15.56 3.33
C ASN A 244 -35.89 -15.32 2.94
N THR A 245 -35.57 -15.52 1.67
CA THR A 245 -34.29 -15.14 1.09
C THR A 245 -34.51 -13.85 0.32
N ILE A 246 -33.57 -12.91 0.43
CA ILE A 246 -33.62 -11.66 -0.31
C ILE A 246 -32.71 -11.78 -1.52
N GLY A 247 -33.29 -11.52 -2.69
CA GLY A 247 -32.55 -11.41 -3.94
C GLY A 247 -31.96 -10.01 -4.14
N CYS A 248 -30.79 -9.93 -4.77
CA CYS A 248 -30.40 -8.74 -5.51
C CYS A 248 -31.30 -8.56 -6.76
N ARG A 249 -31.04 -7.55 -7.59
CA ARG A 249 -31.82 -7.31 -8.83
C ARG A 249 -31.81 -8.49 -9.82
N ASN A 250 -30.81 -9.36 -9.72
CA ASN A 250 -30.64 -10.56 -10.53
C ASN A 250 -31.06 -11.84 -9.78
N ASN A 251 -31.84 -11.73 -8.70
CA ASN A 251 -32.29 -12.84 -7.85
C ASN A 251 -31.18 -13.68 -7.18
N HIS A 252 -29.94 -13.20 -7.11
CA HIS A 252 -28.93 -13.83 -6.26
C HIS A 252 -29.17 -13.53 -4.79
N GLU A 253 -28.99 -14.52 -3.92
CA GLU A 253 -29.12 -14.39 -2.48
C GLU A 253 -28.16 -13.31 -1.91
N LEU A 254 -28.69 -12.42 -1.05
CA LEU A 254 -27.85 -11.56 -0.21
C LEU A 254 -27.56 -12.23 1.12
N LYS A 255 -26.30 -12.16 1.55
CA LYS A 255 -25.85 -12.66 2.84
C LYS A 255 -25.43 -11.51 3.74
N TRP A 256 -25.84 -11.56 5.00
CA TRP A 256 -25.37 -10.60 5.99
C TRP A 256 -23.87 -10.79 6.19
N THR A 257 -23.08 -9.78 5.80
CA THR A 257 -21.63 -9.88 5.75
C THR A 257 -21.02 -8.75 6.57
N VAL A 258 -20.23 -9.09 7.58
CA VAL A 258 -19.56 -8.10 8.45
C VAL A 258 -18.28 -7.51 7.83
N THR A 259 -17.75 -8.16 6.80
CA THR A 259 -16.50 -7.79 6.15
C THR A 259 -16.69 -6.96 4.86
N VAL A 260 -17.91 -6.54 4.52
CA VAL A 260 -18.16 -5.74 3.30
C VAL A 260 -17.30 -4.49 3.21
N PRO A 261 -17.06 -3.71 4.29
CA PRO A 261 -16.13 -2.59 4.23
C PRO A 261 -14.72 -3.00 3.76
N PHE A 262 -14.23 -4.19 4.16
CA PHE A 262 -12.95 -4.72 3.70
C PHE A 262 -12.99 -5.16 2.23
N ILE A 263 -14.09 -5.75 1.77
CA ILE A 263 -14.29 -6.13 0.36
C ILE A 263 -14.20 -4.89 -0.52
N TYR A 264 -14.98 -3.85 -0.20
CA TYR A 264 -14.97 -2.57 -0.90
C TYR A 264 -13.61 -1.92 -0.87
N TYR A 265 -12.94 -1.95 0.29
CA TYR A 265 -11.61 -1.38 0.41
C TYR A 265 -10.58 -2.10 -0.46
N ARG A 266 -10.63 -3.44 -0.51
CA ARG A 266 -9.75 -4.23 -1.38
C ARG A 266 -9.96 -3.89 -2.85
N LYS A 267 -11.21 -3.73 -3.28
CA LYS A 267 -11.60 -3.47 -4.67
C LYS A 267 -11.29 -2.03 -5.11
N ASN A 268 -11.69 -1.04 -4.31
CA ASN A 268 -11.78 0.36 -4.71
C ASN A 268 -10.92 1.31 -3.87
N LYS A 269 -10.14 0.79 -2.91
CA LYS A 269 -9.42 1.59 -1.90
C LYS A 269 -10.32 2.53 -1.09
N ASN A 270 -11.62 2.24 -1.05
CA ASN A 270 -12.66 2.97 -0.36
C ASN A 270 -13.50 1.97 0.45
N PHE A 271 -13.88 2.31 1.68
CA PHE A 271 -14.72 1.45 2.53
C PHE A 271 -16.17 1.92 2.63
N TRP A 272 -16.49 3.06 2.01
CA TRP A 272 -17.87 3.54 1.95
C TRP A 272 -18.67 2.71 0.94
N ILE A 273 -19.84 2.27 1.40
CA ILE A 273 -20.81 1.44 0.68
C ILE A 273 -22.05 2.30 0.44
N ASN A 274 -22.67 2.15 -0.73
CA ASN A 274 -23.96 2.77 -1.03
C ASN A 274 -25.04 1.69 -1.05
N CYS A 275 -26.14 1.90 -0.33
CA CYS A 275 -27.26 0.98 -0.37
C CYS A 275 -27.89 0.98 -1.77
N GLY A 276 -27.93 -0.17 -2.44
CA GLY A 276 -28.52 -0.31 -3.77
C GLY A 276 -30.04 -0.11 -3.82
N ASN A 277 -30.70 0.09 -2.67
CA ASN A 277 -32.12 0.46 -2.56
C ASN A 277 -32.29 1.95 -2.22
N CYS A 278 -31.88 2.39 -1.03
CA CYS A 278 -32.10 3.77 -0.58
C CYS A 278 -30.96 4.76 -0.90
N GLN A 279 -29.88 4.29 -1.54
CA GLN A 279 -28.68 5.08 -1.86
C GLN A 279 -27.94 5.70 -0.66
N ARG A 280 -28.37 5.43 0.58
CA ARG A 280 -27.66 5.87 1.79
C ARG A 280 -26.24 5.33 1.77
N LYS A 281 -25.28 6.22 2.06
CA LYS A 281 -23.86 5.91 2.24
C LYS A 281 -23.59 5.47 3.69
N PHE A 282 -22.84 4.40 3.87
CA PHE A 282 -22.46 3.86 5.18
C PHE A 282 -21.15 3.06 5.10
N SER A 283 -20.59 2.64 6.24
CA SER A 283 -19.33 1.87 6.30
C SER A 283 -19.42 0.80 7.40
N SER A 284 -20.48 0.01 7.35
CA SER A 284 -20.80 -1.02 8.34
C SER A 284 -21.14 -2.34 7.64
N SER A 285 -21.32 -3.39 8.43
CA SER A 285 -21.92 -4.66 8.00
C SER A 285 -23.25 -4.42 7.26
N CYS A 286 -23.51 -5.20 6.21
CA CYS A 286 -24.72 -5.10 5.42
C CYS A 286 -25.06 -6.42 4.72
N TRP A 287 -26.23 -6.48 4.08
CA TRP A 287 -26.60 -7.57 3.18
C TRP A 287 -25.86 -7.41 1.86
N HIS A 288 -25.03 -8.38 1.48
CA HIS A 288 -24.13 -8.30 0.34
C HIS A 288 -24.37 -9.46 -0.64
N CYS A 289 -24.39 -9.15 -1.93
CA CYS A 289 -24.37 -10.14 -3.01
C CYS A 289 -22.98 -10.13 -3.63
N GLU A 290 -22.22 -11.18 -3.39
CA GLU A 290 -20.86 -11.35 -3.92
C GLU A 290 -20.83 -11.37 -5.46
N THR A 291 -21.86 -11.94 -6.10
CA THR A 291 -21.92 -12.06 -7.56
C THR A 291 -22.17 -10.72 -8.26
N CYS A 292 -22.95 -9.82 -7.65
CA CYS A 292 -23.37 -8.57 -8.30
C CYS A 292 -22.76 -7.31 -7.68
N ASP A 293 -21.99 -7.45 -6.60
CA ASP A 293 -21.56 -6.32 -5.75
C ASP A 293 -22.74 -5.41 -5.37
N TYR A 294 -23.88 -6.02 -5.04
CA TYR A 294 -25.10 -5.32 -4.65
C TYR A 294 -25.27 -5.39 -3.14
N ASP A 295 -25.41 -4.23 -2.50
CA ASP A 295 -25.49 -4.11 -1.05
C ASP A 295 -26.81 -3.49 -0.60
N LEU A 296 -27.39 -4.00 0.49
CA LEU A 296 -28.52 -3.38 1.17
C LEU A 296 -28.15 -3.05 2.61
N CYS A 297 -28.37 -1.79 3.00
CA CYS A 297 -28.23 -1.39 4.39
C CYS A 297 -29.20 -2.15 5.30
N GLU A 298 -28.89 -2.20 6.60
CA GLU A 298 -29.70 -2.89 7.61
C GLU A 298 -31.18 -2.50 7.54
N GLY A 299 -31.49 -1.20 7.48
CA GLY A 299 -32.89 -0.72 7.40
C GLY A 299 -33.62 -1.19 6.15
N CYS A 300 -32.95 -1.23 4.99
CA CYS A 300 -33.56 -1.76 3.77
C CYS A 300 -33.77 -3.27 3.84
N GLY A 301 -32.85 -4.02 4.46
CA GLY A 301 -33.04 -5.45 4.71
C GLY A 301 -34.21 -5.73 5.65
N LEU A 302 -34.31 -4.97 6.75
CA LEU A 302 -35.41 -5.07 7.70
C LEU A 302 -36.77 -4.76 7.07
N ASN A 303 -36.84 -3.72 6.24
CA ASN A 303 -38.06 -3.37 5.49
C ASN A 303 -38.50 -4.47 4.52
N LYS A 304 -37.59 -5.38 4.12
CA LYS A 304 -37.91 -6.59 3.35
C LYS A 304 -38.15 -7.82 4.23
N GLY A 305 -38.32 -7.64 5.54
CA GLY A 305 -38.62 -8.70 6.50
C GLY A 305 -37.41 -9.53 6.95
N LEU A 306 -36.18 -9.04 6.73
CA LEU A 306 -34.96 -9.74 7.14
C LEU A 306 -34.18 -8.99 8.22
N PRO A 307 -34.20 -9.46 9.47
CA PRO A 307 -33.41 -8.87 10.53
C PRO A 307 -31.92 -9.14 10.28
N SER A 308 -31.07 -8.14 10.53
CA SER A 308 -29.62 -8.33 10.47
C SER A 308 -29.17 -9.37 11.47
N GLN A 309 -28.20 -10.21 11.10
CA GLN A 309 -27.58 -11.19 12.01
C GLN A 309 -26.48 -10.56 12.89
N LYS A 310 -26.59 -9.26 13.21
CA LYS A 310 -25.66 -8.56 14.11
C LYS A 310 -25.74 -9.18 15.50
N MET A 311 -24.60 -9.32 16.16
CA MET A 311 -24.61 -9.51 17.61
C MET A 311 -25.02 -8.22 18.28
N LYS A 312 -25.94 -8.31 19.24
CA LYS A 312 -26.43 -7.18 20.00
C LYS A 312 -26.38 -7.48 21.49
N CYS A 313 -26.18 -6.44 22.30
CA CYS A 313 -26.29 -6.55 23.75
C CYS A 313 -27.77 -6.56 24.15
N ASP A 314 -28.04 -6.70 25.45
CA ASP A 314 -29.41 -6.71 26.00
C ASP A 314 -30.18 -5.41 25.70
N ASN A 315 -29.47 -4.28 25.58
CA ASN A 315 -30.04 -2.98 25.18
C ASN A 315 -30.09 -2.76 23.66
N ASN A 316 -30.00 -3.81 22.84
CA ASN A 316 -30.08 -3.75 21.37
C ASN A 316 -28.99 -2.91 20.66
N HIS A 317 -27.89 -2.56 21.34
CA HIS A 317 -26.71 -1.97 20.68
C HIS A 317 -25.88 -3.05 19.98
N GLU A 318 -25.31 -2.72 18.81
CA GLU A 318 -24.42 -3.61 18.07
C GLU A 318 -23.11 -3.86 18.83
N LEU A 319 -22.70 -5.13 18.90
CA LEU A 319 -21.36 -5.51 19.32
C LEU A 319 -20.41 -5.42 18.13
N LEU A 320 -19.26 -4.79 18.36
CA LEU A 320 -18.21 -4.65 17.37
C LEU A 320 -17.02 -5.51 17.73
N TRP A 321 -16.27 -5.99 16.75
CA TRP A 321 -15.00 -6.67 17.01
C TRP A 321 -13.97 -5.65 17.48
N ARG A 322 -13.55 -5.75 18.74
CA ARG A 322 -12.68 -4.79 19.44
C ARG A 322 -11.48 -5.49 20.08
N PRO A 323 -10.36 -5.63 19.34
CA PRO A 323 -9.09 -6.03 19.94
C PRO A 323 -8.62 -5.14 21.10
N ASP A 324 -9.08 -3.89 21.14
CA ASP A 324 -8.71 -2.88 22.13
C ASP A 324 -9.66 -2.78 23.34
N ALA A 325 -10.55 -3.75 23.52
CA ALA A 325 -11.56 -3.72 24.58
C ALA A 325 -10.97 -3.92 25.99
N ASP A 326 -9.97 -4.77 26.17
CA ASP A 326 -9.34 -4.98 27.49
C ASP A 326 -8.63 -3.70 27.99
N MET A 327 -7.97 -2.96 27.09
CA MET A 327 -7.41 -1.64 27.39
C MET A 327 -8.47 -0.59 27.79
N PHE A 328 -9.71 -0.74 27.33
CA PHE A 328 -10.79 0.16 27.74
C PHE A 328 -11.20 -0.08 29.18
N TYR A 329 -11.25 -1.33 29.62
CA TYR A 329 -11.50 -1.67 31.02
C TYR A 329 -10.38 -1.18 31.93
N GLU A 330 -9.11 -1.38 31.53
CA GLU A 330 -7.97 -0.84 32.26
C GLU A 330 -8.03 0.69 32.42
N ASN A 331 -8.37 1.41 31.35
CA ASN A 331 -8.51 2.88 31.40
C ASN A 331 -9.69 3.35 32.29
N LYS A 332 -10.64 2.47 32.60
CA LYS A 332 -11.69 2.72 33.59
C LYS A 332 -11.28 2.35 35.02
N GLY A 333 -10.04 1.92 35.24
CA GLY A 333 -9.55 1.41 36.53
C GLY A 333 -10.03 -0.01 36.85
N GLN A 334 -10.50 -0.76 35.85
CA GLN A 334 -10.88 -2.16 36.00
C GLN A 334 -9.72 -3.08 35.59
N GLU A 335 -9.87 -4.39 35.84
CA GLU A 335 -8.86 -5.37 35.44
C GLU A 335 -8.77 -5.49 33.91
N HIS A 336 -7.57 -5.82 33.39
CA HIS A 336 -7.31 -6.05 31.97
C HIS A 336 -7.84 -7.44 31.53
N LYS A 337 -9.14 -7.66 31.71
CA LYS A 337 -9.86 -8.87 31.33
C LYS A 337 -11.36 -8.60 31.30
N PHE A 338 -12.11 -9.42 30.58
CA PHE A 338 -13.55 -9.31 30.48
C PHE A 338 -14.25 -10.62 30.86
N ARG A 339 -15.54 -10.55 31.18
CA ARG A 339 -16.39 -11.74 31.40
C ARG A 339 -17.33 -11.91 30.22
N CYS A 340 -17.15 -12.99 29.46
CA CYS A 340 -18.03 -13.29 28.33
C CYS A 340 -19.47 -13.53 28.80
N ARG A 341 -20.44 -12.78 28.28
CA ARG A 341 -21.86 -12.90 28.65
C ARG A 341 -22.51 -14.21 28.21
N SER A 342 -21.93 -14.90 27.22
CA SER A 342 -22.48 -16.15 26.70
C SER A 342 -21.97 -17.41 27.40
N CYS A 343 -20.70 -17.44 27.84
CA CYS A 343 -20.13 -18.62 28.54
C CYS A 343 -19.77 -18.34 30.00
N ASN A 344 -19.89 -17.09 30.46
CA ASN A 344 -19.60 -16.65 31.83
C ASN A 344 -18.15 -16.87 32.31
N ILE A 345 -17.21 -17.05 31.37
CA ILE A 345 -15.77 -17.24 31.65
C ILE A 345 -15.02 -15.90 31.49
N PHE A 346 -14.06 -15.65 32.39
CA PHE A 346 -13.11 -14.53 32.27
C PHE A 346 -12.03 -14.80 31.24
N LYS A 347 -11.75 -13.81 30.40
CA LYS A 347 -10.80 -13.91 29.27
C LYS A 347 -10.00 -12.62 29.11
N ASP A 348 -8.83 -12.77 28.52
CA ASP A 348 -7.90 -11.73 28.05
C ASP A 348 -7.63 -12.10 26.59
N GLU A 349 -8.48 -11.61 25.69
CA GLU A 349 -8.38 -11.84 24.25
C GLU A 349 -9.21 -10.80 23.50
N ALA A 350 -8.89 -10.58 22.23
CA ALA A 350 -9.76 -9.78 21.37
C ALA A 350 -11.18 -10.39 21.30
N HIS A 351 -12.19 -9.54 21.43
CA HIS A 351 -13.57 -10.00 21.56
C HIS A 351 -14.58 -9.02 20.94
N TRP A 352 -15.84 -9.44 20.93
CA TRP A 352 -16.96 -8.62 20.52
C TRP A 352 -17.45 -7.81 21.70
N HIS A 353 -17.46 -6.49 21.58
CA HIS A 353 -17.68 -5.56 22.69
C HIS A 353 -18.69 -4.48 22.32
N CYS A 354 -19.61 -4.20 23.23
CA CYS A 354 -20.48 -3.03 23.20
C CYS A 354 -19.98 -1.99 24.20
N ARG A 355 -19.43 -0.87 23.69
CA ARG A 355 -18.85 0.20 24.51
C ARG A 355 -19.83 0.85 25.46
N SER A 356 -21.08 1.00 25.02
CA SER A 356 -22.13 1.68 25.79
C SER A 356 -22.65 0.86 26.97
N CYS A 357 -22.65 -0.47 26.85
CA CYS A 357 -23.23 -1.37 27.85
C CYS A 357 -22.21 -2.23 28.59
N GLU A 358 -20.92 -2.17 28.22
CA GLU A 358 -19.88 -3.06 28.77
C GLU A 358 -20.31 -4.54 28.63
N TYR A 359 -20.78 -4.86 27.42
CA TYR A 359 -21.30 -6.18 27.09
C TYR A 359 -20.35 -6.90 26.14
N ASP A 360 -19.84 -8.04 26.59
CA ASP A 360 -18.77 -8.76 25.90
C ASP A 360 -19.17 -10.17 25.49
N ILE A 361 -18.73 -10.57 24.30
CA ILE A 361 -18.83 -11.93 23.79
C ILE A 361 -17.44 -12.34 23.29
N CYS A 362 -16.89 -13.39 23.89
CA CYS A 362 -15.58 -13.90 23.51
C CYS A 362 -15.56 -14.42 22.07
N GLN A 363 -14.35 -14.61 21.53
CA GLN A 363 -14.18 -15.02 20.13
C GLN A 363 -14.92 -16.33 19.81
N ASN A 364 -14.77 -17.35 20.66
CA ASN A 364 -15.42 -18.65 20.46
C ASN A 364 -16.96 -18.55 20.46
N CYS A 365 -17.53 -17.80 21.43
CA CYS A 365 -18.98 -17.59 21.48
C CYS A 365 -19.48 -16.76 20.29
N GLY A 366 -18.68 -15.81 19.78
CA GLY A 366 -18.98 -15.07 18.56
C GLY A 366 -19.02 -15.98 17.33
N ILE A 367 -18.01 -16.85 17.17
CA ILE A 367 -17.95 -17.84 16.07
C ILE A 367 -19.16 -18.78 16.13
N ASN A 368 -19.52 -19.28 17.31
CA ASN A 368 -20.70 -20.13 17.50
C ASN A 368 -22.02 -19.42 17.16
N LYS A 369 -22.05 -18.08 17.23
CA LYS A 369 -23.16 -17.22 16.77
C LYS A 369 -23.06 -16.83 15.29
N GLY A 370 -22.18 -17.47 14.52
CA GLY A 370 -21.98 -17.19 13.09
C GLY A 370 -21.16 -15.94 12.80
N GLN A 371 -20.48 -15.36 13.80
CA GLN A 371 -19.70 -14.14 13.68
C GLN A 371 -18.21 -14.42 13.90
N SER A 372 -17.49 -14.60 12.79
CA SER A 372 -16.04 -14.80 12.81
C SER A 372 -15.31 -13.46 12.69
N PRO A 373 -14.30 -13.19 13.54
CA PRO A 373 -13.47 -12.02 13.37
C PRO A 373 -12.68 -12.09 12.06
N LEU A 374 -12.13 -10.95 11.63
CA LEU A 374 -11.18 -10.91 10.54
C LEU A 374 -9.81 -11.47 10.99
N CYS A 375 -9.74 -12.77 11.19
CA CYS A 375 -8.50 -13.51 11.38
C CYS A 375 -8.08 -14.08 10.03
N GLY A 376 -7.35 -13.29 9.25
CA GLY A 376 -6.71 -13.80 8.04
C GLY A 376 -5.61 -14.79 8.42
N SER A 377 -5.60 -15.97 7.79
CA SER A 377 -4.40 -16.81 7.83
C SER A 377 -3.21 -16.02 7.29
N VAL A 378 -2.03 -16.21 7.86
CA VAL A 378 -0.82 -15.56 7.36
C VAL A 378 -0.52 -16.14 5.98
N LYS A 379 -0.50 -15.26 4.98
CA LYS A 379 -0.29 -15.61 3.58
C LYS A 379 0.88 -14.82 3.01
N CYS A 380 1.50 -15.33 1.95
CA CYS A 380 2.50 -14.57 1.20
C CYS A 380 1.85 -13.43 0.39
N SER A 381 2.66 -12.59 -0.25
CA SER A 381 2.20 -11.51 -1.15
C SER A 381 1.33 -12.01 -2.31
N ASN A 382 1.49 -13.28 -2.72
CA ASN A 382 0.68 -13.94 -3.74
C ASN A 382 -0.56 -14.66 -3.17
N ASN A 383 -0.93 -14.40 -1.92
CA ASN A 383 -2.09 -14.99 -1.24
C ASN A 383 -2.03 -16.54 -1.09
N HIS A 384 -0.84 -17.13 -1.15
CA HIS A 384 -0.62 -18.55 -0.82
C HIS A 384 -0.47 -18.73 0.69
N GLN A 385 -0.88 -19.89 1.20
CA GLN A 385 -0.74 -20.25 2.60
C GLN A 385 0.75 -20.43 2.96
N LEU A 386 1.15 -19.96 4.14
CA LEU A 386 2.47 -20.23 4.70
C LEU A 386 2.42 -21.49 5.57
N SER A 387 3.47 -22.30 5.49
CA SER A 387 3.68 -23.47 6.33
C SER A 387 4.91 -23.28 7.21
N PRO A 388 4.91 -23.78 8.46
CA PRO A 388 6.12 -23.83 9.28
C PRO A 388 7.23 -24.60 8.55
N SER A 389 8.45 -24.12 8.64
CA SER A 389 9.64 -24.75 8.06
C SER A 389 10.88 -24.41 8.89
N VAL A 390 11.88 -25.27 8.89
CA VAL A 390 13.18 -25.01 9.53
C VAL A 390 14.19 -24.71 8.45
N ILE A 391 14.71 -23.48 8.44
CA ILE A 391 15.75 -23.08 7.50
C ILE A 391 17.09 -23.40 8.15
N GLN A 392 17.84 -24.31 7.52
CA GLN A 392 19.23 -24.56 7.85
C GLN A 392 20.11 -23.59 7.06
N LEU A 393 21.07 -22.96 7.73
CA LEU A 393 22.08 -22.15 7.06
C LEU A 393 22.90 -23.06 6.14
N ILE A 394 22.87 -22.74 4.84
CA ILE A 394 23.72 -23.43 3.88
C ILE A 394 25.06 -22.69 3.87
N ASN A 395 26.12 -23.37 4.29
CA ASN A 395 27.49 -22.89 4.15
C ASN A 395 28.01 -23.32 2.77
N LEU A 396 28.03 -22.39 1.81
CA LEU A 396 28.57 -22.60 0.47
C LEU A 396 29.90 -21.87 0.37
N GLY A 397 31.00 -22.57 0.63
CA GLY A 397 32.36 -22.03 0.48
C GLY A 397 32.71 -20.92 1.47
N GLY A 398 32.21 -20.96 2.71
CA GLY A 398 32.43 -19.94 3.73
C GLY A 398 31.42 -18.79 3.72
N LEU A 399 30.52 -18.74 2.73
CA LEU A 399 29.40 -17.81 2.70
C LEU A 399 28.17 -18.44 3.37
N ILE A 400 27.70 -17.80 4.44
CA ILE A 400 26.47 -18.16 5.13
C ILE A 400 25.30 -17.47 4.41
N LEU A 401 24.53 -18.23 3.62
CA LEU A 401 23.30 -17.73 3.00
C LEU A 401 22.13 -17.90 3.96
N ALA A 402 21.85 -16.85 4.74
CA ALA A 402 20.63 -16.75 5.53
C ALA A 402 19.53 -16.08 4.67
N PRO A 403 18.31 -16.65 4.59
CA PRO A 403 17.21 -15.98 3.92
C PRO A 403 16.80 -14.73 4.67
N LYS A 404 16.43 -13.70 3.91
CA LYS A 404 15.84 -12.47 4.43
C LYS A 404 14.36 -12.69 4.66
N CYS A 405 13.84 -12.25 5.79
CA CYS A 405 12.39 -12.18 5.98
C CYS A 405 11.80 -11.17 5.01
N ASN A 406 10.81 -11.57 4.20
CA ASN A 406 10.15 -10.69 3.24
C ASN A 406 9.37 -9.53 3.89
N CYS A 407 9.11 -9.58 5.20
CA CYS A 407 8.43 -8.51 5.92
C CYS A 407 9.41 -7.50 6.56
N CYS A 408 10.38 -7.96 7.36
CA CYS A 408 11.29 -7.05 8.07
C CYS A 408 12.66 -6.86 7.40
N GLY A 409 12.97 -7.62 6.34
CA GLY A 409 14.26 -7.58 5.65
C GLY A 409 15.44 -8.18 6.43
N VAL A 410 15.22 -8.58 7.69
CA VAL A 410 16.26 -9.13 8.57
C VAL A 410 16.57 -10.58 8.17
N ASN A 411 17.85 -10.90 8.08
CA ASN A 411 18.34 -12.28 7.95
C ASN A 411 18.02 -13.07 9.21
N PHE A 412 17.56 -14.31 9.08
CA PHE A 412 17.24 -15.14 10.23
C PHE A 412 17.63 -16.61 10.00
N ASN A 413 17.78 -17.34 11.09
CA ASN A 413 18.12 -18.77 11.12
C ASN A 413 17.09 -19.52 11.98
N GLY A 414 16.85 -20.80 11.66
CA GLY A 414 16.00 -21.68 12.43
C GLY A 414 14.54 -21.67 11.97
N ASN A 415 13.62 -21.58 12.93
CA ASN A 415 12.18 -21.63 12.67
C ASN A 415 11.75 -20.51 11.73
N SER A 416 10.91 -20.86 10.77
CA SER A 416 10.46 -19.98 9.70
C SER A 416 9.06 -20.34 9.26
N TYR A 417 8.44 -19.45 8.48
CA TYR A 417 7.22 -19.76 7.76
C TYR A 417 7.42 -19.47 6.29
N THR A 418 7.30 -20.50 5.46
CA THR A 418 7.63 -20.45 4.05
C THR A 418 6.43 -20.73 3.19
N CYS A 419 6.35 -20.07 2.04
CA CYS A 419 5.43 -20.45 1.00
C CYS A 419 6.03 -21.60 0.17
N ASN A 420 5.28 -22.68 -0.04
CA ASN A 420 5.71 -23.79 -0.89
C ASN A 420 5.61 -23.48 -2.41
N GLN A 421 4.91 -22.41 -2.79
CA GLN A 421 4.65 -22.02 -4.17
C GLN A 421 5.51 -20.84 -4.65
N CYS A 422 6.20 -20.14 -3.75
CA CYS A 422 7.09 -19.03 -4.11
C CYS A 422 8.17 -18.82 -3.03
N SER A 423 9.25 -18.14 -3.38
CA SER A 423 10.39 -17.83 -2.48
C SER A 423 10.04 -16.74 -1.46
N TYR A 424 8.99 -16.97 -0.67
CA TYR A 424 8.52 -16.07 0.38
C TYR A 424 8.77 -16.69 1.76
N TYR A 425 9.53 -15.98 2.58
CA TYR A 425 10.02 -16.38 3.89
C TYR A 425 9.59 -15.35 4.94
N LEU A 426 9.08 -15.84 6.06
CA LEU A 426 8.68 -15.02 7.18
C LEU A 426 9.41 -15.51 8.44
N CYS A 427 10.08 -14.60 9.15
CA CYS A 427 10.66 -14.91 10.44
C CYS A 427 9.56 -15.12 11.51
N PRO A 428 9.84 -15.81 12.62
CA PRO A 428 8.86 -16.08 13.67
C PRO A 428 8.19 -14.81 14.22
N ASP A 429 8.96 -13.74 14.45
CA ASP A 429 8.43 -12.48 14.98
C ASP A 429 7.46 -11.79 14.02
N CYS A 430 7.72 -11.89 12.71
CA CYS A 430 6.80 -11.38 11.71
C CYS A 430 5.55 -12.26 11.60
N TYR A 431 5.70 -13.59 11.70
CA TYR A 431 4.56 -14.50 11.74
C TYR A 431 3.66 -14.21 12.95
N ILE A 432 4.23 -14.13 14.15
CA ILE A 432 3.50 -13.79 15.39
C ILE A 432 2.81 -12.43 15.24
N PHE A 433 3.46 -11.44 14.64
CA PHE A 433 2.82 -10.16 14.36
C PHE A 433 1.61 -10.31 13.45
N PHE A 434 1.71 -11.09 12.36
CA PHE A 434 0.60 -11.32 11.43
C PHE A 434 -0.48 -12.30 11.93
N THR A 435 -0.26 -13.00 13.04
CA THR A 435 -1.32 -13.74 13.74
C THR A 435 -2.04 -12.90 14.80
N ARG A 436 -1.52 -11.73 15.15
CA ARG A 436 -2.21 -10.82 16.09
C ARG A 436 -3.57 -10.36 15.54
N PRO A 437 -4.54 -10.09 16.41
CA PRO A 437 -5.86 -9.63 16.01
C PRO A 437 -5.81 -8.40 15.10
N THR A 438 -6.52 -8.48 13.98
CA THR A 438 -6.72 -7.35 13.09
C THR A 438 -7.87 -6.49 13.61
N ALA A 439 -7.78 -5.19 13.43
CA ALA A 439 -8.87 -4.29 13.75
C ALA A 439 -10.16 -4.65 12.98
N GLY A 440 -11.33 -4.42 13.58
CA GLY A 440 -12.63 -4.80 13.01
C GLY A 440 -13.10 -3.96 11.81
N HIS A 441 -12.34 -2.96 11.37
CA HIS A 441 -12.73 -2.08 10.27
C HIS A 441 -11.52 -1.58 9.44
N PRO A 442 -11.62 -1.44 8.11
CA PRO A 442 -10.50 -1.01 7.24
C PRO A 442 -10.05 0.44 7.45
N VAL A 443 -10.74 1.23 8.29
CA VAL A 443 -10.28 2.57 8.70
C VAL A 443 -8.95 2.51 9.46
N PHE A 444 -8.69 1.37 10.12
CA PHE A 444 -7.45 1.08 10.82
C PHE A 444 -6.39 0.64 9.84
N ARG A 445 -5.78 1.61 9.17
CA ARG A 445 -4.69 1.42 8.23
C ARG A 445 -3.68 2.54 8.32
N CYS A 446 -2.44 2.25 7.91
CA CYS A 446 -1.45 3.29 7.64
C CYS A 446 -1.68 3.90 6.24
N GLN A 447 -0.89 4.92 5.88
CA GLN A 447 -0.94 5.56 4.56
C GLN A 447 -0.61 4.62 3.39
N SER A 448 0.27 3.64 3.61
CA SER A 448 0.59 2.60 2.63
C SER A 448 -0.50 1.52 2.55
N SER A 449 -1.68 1.76 3.12
CA SER A 449 -2.84 0.87 3.02
C SER A 449 -2.71 -0.46 3.77
N HIS A 450 -1.67 -0.66 4.59
CA HIS A 450 -1.53 -1.85 5.44
C HIS A 450 -2.49 -1.80 6.62
N LEU A 451 -3.13 -2.93 6.91
CA LEU A 451 -4.03 -3.07 8.06
C LEU A 451 -3.24 -3.02 9.36
N LEU A 452 -3.78 -2.33 10.36
CA LEU A 452 -3.18 -2.29 11.69
C LEU A 452 -3.58 -3.54 12.49
N ARG A 453 -2.64 -4.00 13.32
CA ARG A 453 -2.83 -5.14 14.22
C ARG A 453 -2.64 -4.73 15.66
N TRP A 454 -3.41 -5.35 16.55
CA TRP A 454 -3.32 -5.09 17.97
C TRP A 454 -2.07 -5.77 18.55
N VAL A 455 -1.16 -4.97 19.11
CA VAL A 455 0.12 -5.46 19.66
C VAL A 455 0.22 -5.20 21.16
N THR A 456 1.02 -6.04 21.81
CA THR A 456 1.28 -6.01 23.24
C THR A 456 1.88 -4.69 23.71
N ARG A 457 1.73 -4.44 25.01
CA ARG A 457 2.22 -3.24 25.69
C ARG A 457 3.69 -2.97 25.39
N SER A 458 3.98 -1.74 25.00
CA SER A 458 5.33 -1.18 24.90
C SER A 458 5.24 0.33 24.76
N GLU A 459 6.36 1.02 24.95
CA GLU A 459 6.45 2.46 24.69
C GLU A 459 6.31 2.78 23.19
N PHE A 460 5.55 3.82 22.88
CA PHE A 460 5.39 4.32 21.52
C PHE A 460 4.90 5.78 21.52
N GLN A 461 4.95 6.40 20.36
CA GLN A 461 4.29 7.67 20.09
C GLN A 461 3.11 7.43 19.14
N CYS A 462 1.91 7.85 19.52
CA CYS A 462 0.74 7.72 18.65
C CYS A 462 0.83 8.69 17.47
N ASP A 463 0.66 8.22 16.24
CA ASP A 463 0.74 9.06 15.03
C ASP A 463 -0.42 10.05 14.87
N TYR A 464 -1.51 9.91 15.64
CA TYR A 464 -2.66 10.83 15.61
C TYR A 464 -2.61 11.91 16.69
N CYS A 465 -2.31 11.54 17.93
CA CYS A 465 -2.27 12.49 19.04
C CYS A 465 -0.88 13.01 19.38
N PHE A 466 0.19 12.36 18.87
CA PHE A 466 1.59 12.62 19.20
C PHE A 466 1.99 12.41 20.67
N ASP A 467 1.08 11.94 21.51
CA ASP A 467 1.40 11.55 22.88
C ASP A 467 2.30 10.31 22.88
N LYS A 468 3.30 10.34 23.76
CA LYS A 468 4.01 9.14 24.18
C LYS A 468 3.15 8.35 25.16
N LYS A 469 3.01 7.05 24.94
CA LYS A 469 2.22 6.15 25.79
C LYS A 469 2.99 4.85 26.01
N ASN A 470 2.72 4.17 27.12
CA ASN A 470 3.18 2.82 27.40
C ASN A 470 1.96 1.91 27.61
N GLN A 471 1.36 1.46 26.50
CA GLN A 471 0.14 0.66 26.50
C GLN A 471 0.09 -0.24 25.26
N GLU A 472 -0.92 -1.10 25.18
CA GLU A 472 -1.25 -1.78 23.94
C GLU A 472 -1.80 -0.81 22.88
N ARG A 473 -1.66 -1.19 21.60
CA ARG A 473 -1.97 -0.30 20.48
C ARG A 473 -2.23 -1.05 19.18
N TYR A 474 -2.79 -0.32 18.22
CA TYR A 474 -2.81 -0.74 16.83
C TYR A 474 -1.50 -0.33 16.15
N ARG A 475 -0.79 -1.30 15.57
CA ARG A 475 0.49 -1.08 14.89
C ARG A 475 0.48 -1.57 13.45
N CYS A 476 1.10 -0.81 12.56
CA CYS A 476 1.63 -1.28 11.29
C CYS A 476 3.14 -1.51 11.46
N LYS A 477 3.58 -2.76 11.38
CA LYS A 477 5.01 -3.10 11.49
C LYS A 477 5.83 -2.52 10.33
N GLU A 478 5.27 -2.57 9.12
CA GLU A 478 5.96 -2.14 7.89
C GLU A 478 6.20 -0.63 7.81
N CYS A 479 5.24 0.19 8.27
CA CYS A 479 5.35 1.66 8.20
C CYS A 479 5.80 2.30 9.52
N ASN A 480 5.98 1.48 10.56
CA ASN A 480 6.13 1.94 11.94
C ASN A 480 5.10 3.02 12.27
N PHE A 481 3.82 2.65 12.17
CA PHE A 481 2.68 3.52 12.39
C PHE A 481 1.85 2.96 13.54
N ASP A 482 1.60 3.77 14.55
CA ASP A 482 1.03 3.37 15.82
C ASP A 482 -0.18 4.25 16.19
N VAL A 483 -1.27 3.61 16.63
CA VAL A 483 -2.51 4.28 17.03
C VAL A 483 -2.91 3.83 18.42
N CYS A 484 -2.98 4.78 19.35
CA CYS A 484 -3.44 4.52 20.71
C CYS A 484 -4.96 4.24 20.76
N MET A 485 -5.40 3.61 21.85
CA MET A 485 -6.81 3.21 22.05
C MET A 485 -7.79 4.40 21.93
N SER A 486 -7.46 5.56 22.52
CA SER A 486 -8.34 6.74 22.43
C SER A 486 -8.51 7.26 21.00
N CYS A 487 -7.44 7.23 20.19
CA CYS A 487 -7.53 7.61 18.78
C CYS A 487 -8.27 6.55 17.96
N SER A 488 -8.15 5.26 18.31
CA SER A 488 -8.91 4.21 17.62
C SER A 488 -10.41 4.31 17.86
N ASP A 489 -10.82 4.65 19.08
CA ASP A 489 -12.23 4.91 19.40
C ASP A 489 -12.82 6.01 18.53
N ILE A 490 -12.12 7.14 18.40
CA ILE A 490 -12.55 8.27 17.58
C ILE A 490 -12.68 7.84 16.11
N LEU A 491 -11.66 7.18 15.55
CA LEU A 491 -11.70 6.71 14.15
C LEU A 491 -12.90 5.81 13.87
N LEU A 492 -13.14 4.84 14.75
CA LEU A 492 -14.21 3.87 14.56
C LEU A 492 -15.60 4.50 14.72
N ASN A 493 -15.76 5.38 15.71
CA ASN A 493 -17.02 6.09 15.93
C ASN A 493 -17.41 6.93 14.71
N ILE A 494 -16.45 7.58 14.06
CA ILE A 494 -16.72 8.41 12.88
C ILE A 494 -17.24 7.57 11.72
N VAL A 495 -16.61 6.42 11.43
CA VAL A 495 -17.01 5.57 10.30
C VAL A 495 -18.31 4.80 10.57
N ILE A 496 -18.55 4.38 11.83
CA ILE A 496 -19.77 3.63 12.18
C ILE A 496 -20.99 4.53 12.25
N LYS A 497 -20.88 5.70 12.90
CA LYS A 497 -22.00 6.65 12.95
C LYS A 497 -22.28 7.24 11.57
N GLY A 498 -21.26 7.35 10.72
CA GLY A 498 -21.38 7.95 9.40
C GLY A 498 -21.72 9.44 9.45
N GLU A 499 -21.49 10.09 10.60
CA GLU A 499 -21.71 11.52 10.79
C GLU A 499 -20.63 12.30 10.04
N GLN A 500 -21.04 12.95 8.96
CA GLN A 500 -20.21 13.88 8.23
C GLN A 500 -20.32 15.27 8.86
N LYS A 501 -19.25 15.71 9.51
CA LYS A 501 -19.16 17.09 9.98
C LYS A 501 -18.79 18.01 8.82
N SER A 502 -19.09 19.28 9.04
CA SER A 502 -18.85 20.38 8.14
C SER A 502 -18.08 21.49 8.85
N HIS A 503 -17.57 22.46 8.10
CA HIS A 503 -16.89 23.61 8.69
C HIS A 503 -17.22 24.92 7.95
N GLY A 504 -16.97 26.04 8.63
CA GLY A 504 -17.16 27.39 8.11
C GLY A 504 -18.63 27.79 7.93
N PRO A 505 -18.90 29.04 7.53
CA PRO A 505 -20.25 29.57 7.39
C PRO A 505 -21.06 28.87 6.28
N ASN A 506 -20.37 28.35 5.27
CA ASN A 506 -20.99 27.67 4.13
C ASN A 506 -21.18 26.16 4.34
N ASN A 507 -20.98 25.65 5.57
CA ASN A 507 -21.22 24.26 5.93
C ASN A 507 -20.49 23.25 5.02
N HIS A 508 -19.24 23.53 4.64
CA HIS A 508 -18.52 22.69 3.69
C HIS A 508 -18.24 21.30 4.28
N PRO A 509 -18.56 20.20 3.56
CA PRO A 509 -18.39 18.85 4.06
C PRO A 509 -16.91 18.48 4.24
N LEU A 510 -16.60 17.84 5.36
CA LEU A 510 -15.29 17.25 5.60
C LEU A 510 -15.28 15.78 5.20
N ILE A 511 -14.22 15.34 4.52
CA ILE A 511 -14.07 13.99 4.00
C ILE A 511 -12.79 13.38 4.56
N TRP A 512 -12.87 12.15 5.05
CA TRP A 512 -11.70 11.40 5.50
C TRP A 512 -10.78 11.05 4.32
N VAL A 513 -9.52 11.49 4.39
CA VAL A 513 -8.46 11.17 3.44
C VAL A 513 -7.36 10.42 4.20
N ALA A 514 -7.26 9.11 3.98
CA ALA A 514 -6.30 8.25 4.68
C ALA A 514 -4.85 8.51 4.23
N ASN A 515 -4.64 8.80 2.94
CA ASN A 515 -3.32 9.07 2.36
C ASN A 515 -3.21 10.55 1.97
N ILE A 516 -2.80 11.38 2.93
CA ILE A 516 -2.71 12.83 2.72
C ILE A 516 -1.50 13.23 1.89
N SER A 517 -0.42 12.44 1.92
CA SER A 517 0.77 12.71 1.13
C SER A 517 0.49 12.61 -0.36
N GLN A 518 -0.34 11.65 -0.79
CA GLN A 518 -0.79 11.59 -2.19
C GLN A 518 -1.58 12.84 -2.62
N ARG A 519 -2.40 13.41 -1.72
CA ARG A 519 -3.16 14.63 -2.01
C ARG A 519 -2.26 15.87 -2.11
N ASN A 520 -1.22 15.95 -1.28
CA ASN A 520 -0.37 17.13 -1.15
C ASN A 520 1.00 16.98 -1.83
N GLY A 521 1.13 16.07 -2.82
CA GLY A 521 2.37 15.91 -3.60
C GLY A 521 3.58 15.46 -2.77
N GLY A 522 3.34 14.65 -1.72
CA GLY A 522 4.37 14.18 -0.79
C GLY A 522 4.61 15.08 0.42
N ASN A 523 4.04 16.28 0.44
CA ASN A 523 4.23 17.21 1.55
C ASN A 523 3.43 16.83 2.80
N HIS A 524 3.93 17.26 3.96
CA HIS A 524 3.20 17.17 5.22
C HIS A 524 1.93 18.01 5.17
N SER A 525 0.94 17.65 5.98
CA SER A 525 -0.34 18.33 6.01
C SER A 525 -0.56 18.97 7.37
N THR A 526 -0.82 20.28 7.37
CA THR A 526 -1.03 21.05 8.59
C THR A 526 -2.51 21.06 8.94
N CYS A 527 -2.85 20.79 10.20
CA CYS A 527 -4.20 20.97 10.68
C CYS A 527 -4.52 22.46 10.83
N ASN A 528 -5.55 22.95 10.16
CA ASN A 528 -5.97 24.36 10.21
C ASN A 528 -6.43 24.81 11.61
N SER A 529 -6.84 23.88 12.48
CA SER A 529 -7.27 24.18 13.84
C SER A 529 -6.10 24.22 14.84
N CYS A 530 -5.29 23.16 14.92
CA CYS A 530 -4.22 23.08 15.91
C CYS A 530 -2.81 23.46 15.39
N GLY A 531 -2.63 23.67 14.09
CA GLY A 531 -1.33 23.98 13.48
C GLY A 531 -0.33 22.82 13.43
N MET A 532 -0.69 21.63 13.91
CA MET A 532 0.21 20.47 13.92
C MET A 532 0.38 19.87 12.52
N ASN A 533 1.60 19.42 12.23
CA ASN A 533 1.98 18.79 10.96
C ASN A 533 1.87 17.27 11.02
N TYR A 534 1.12 16.69 10.09
CA TYR A 534 0.91 15.26 9.99
C TYR A 534 1.60 14.73 8.73
N LYS A 535 2.52 13.78 8.94
CA LYS A 535 3.23 13.09 7.85
C LYS A 535 2.63 11.73 7.53
N LYS A 536 2.27 10.94 8.56
CA LYS A 536 1.87 9.53 8.44
C LYS A 536 0.38 9.24 8.69
N ALA A 537 -0.37 10.21 9.18
CA ALA A 537 -1.76 10.04 9.59
C ALA A 537 -2.76 10.49 8.51
N GLY A 538 -3.97 9.92 8.54
CA GLY A 538 -5.10 10.43 7.76
C GLY A 538 -5.67 11.71 8.36
N MET A 539 -6.37 12.50 7.53
CA MET A 539 -6.97 13.77 7.94
C MET A 539 -8.35 13.97 7.33
N PHE A 540 -9.16 14.82 7.96
CA PHE A 540 -10.44 15.28 7.42
C PHE A 540 -10.21 16.52 6.57
N CYS A 541 -10.56 16.44 5.30
CA CYS A 541 -10.24 17.48 4.33
C CYS A 541 -11.51 18.04 3.69
N CYS A 542 -11.52 19.34 3.47
CA CYS A 542 -12.51 20.00 2.62
C CYS A 542 -11.97 20.07 1.18
N ASN A 543 -12.80 19.70 0.20
CA ASN A 543 -12.42 19.81 -1.21
C ASN A 543 -12.61 21.23 -1.75
N THR A 544 -13.48 22.04 -1.14
CA THR A 544 -13.80 23.39 -1.61
C THR A 544 -12.77 24.43 -1.20
N CYS A 545 -12.27 24.37 0.03
CA CYS A 545 -11.39 25.41 0.59
C CYS A 545 -10.01 24.89 0.99
N SER A 546 -9.67 23.64 0.68
CA SER A 546 -8.38 23.01 0.99
C SER A 546 -8.01 22.98 2.49
N ASN A 547 -8.99 23.16 3.40
CA ASN A 547 -8.76 23.03 4.83
C ASN A 547 -8.64 21.56 5.23
N ASN A 548 -7.68 21.28 6.11
CA ASN A 548 -7.40 19.98 6.69
C ASN A 548 -7.56 20.03 8.21
N TYR A 549 -8.25 19.06 8.79
CA TYR A 549 -8.47 18.93 10.21
C TYR A 549 -7.96 17.56 10.66
N CYS A 550 -7.12 17.53 11.69
CA CYS A 550 -6.67 16.28 12.26
C CYS A 550 -7.82 15.55 12.97
N LEU A 551 -7.63 14.25 13.21
CA LEU A 551 -8.63 13.38 13.86
C LEU A 551 -9.23 14.00 15.14
N LEU A 552 -8.37 14.53 16.00
CA LEU A 552 -8.77 15.08 17.29
C LEU A 552 -9.51 16.42 17.16
N CYS A 553 -9.08 17.33 16.27
CA CYS A 553 -9.78 18.60 16.02
C CYS A 553 -11.10 18.39 15.28
N TYR A 554 -11.21 17.34 14.46
CA TYR A 554 -12.48 16.94 13.87
C TYR A 554 -13.45 16.44 14.96
N ASN A 555 -12.96 15.61 15.89
CA ASN A 555 -13.77 15.08 16.97
C ASN A 555 -14.25 16.18 17.93
N ASP A 556 -13.31 17.02 18.37
CA ASP A 556 -13.55 18.15 19.26
C ASP A 556 -12.86 19.42 18.71
N PRO A 557 -13.61 20.29 18.01
CA PRO A 557 -13.08 21.54 17.47
C PRO A 557 -12.60 22.54 18.54
N ASN A 558 -13.09 22.41 19.78
CA ASN A 558 -12.80 23.30 20.90
C ASN A 558 -11.65 22.80 21.78
N ARG A 559 -11.03 21.67 21.42
CA ARG A 559 -9.91 21.13 22.20
C ARG A 559 -8.80 22.18 22.34
N PRO A 560 -8.13 22.26 23.51
CA PRO A 560 -6.96 23.11 23.66
C PRO A 560 -5.90 22.78 22.61
N LYS A 561 -5.27 23.82 22.04
CA LYS A 561 -4.11 23.61 21.17
C LYS A 561 -3.05 22.90 22.01
N PRO A 562 -2.46 21.79 21.52
CA PRO A 562 -1.34 21.19 22.22
C PRO A 562 -0.29 22.28 22.40
N GLN A 563 0.11 22.52 23.66
CA GLN A 563 1.30 23.30 23.90
C GLN A 563 2.40 22.55 23.15
N LEU A 564 3.01 23.20 22.16
CA LEU A 564 4.23 22.72 21.54
C LEU A 564 5.23 22.64 22.69
N GLN A 565 5.29 21.49 23.37
CA GLN A 565 6.35 21.18 24.29
C GLN A 565 7.60 21.40 23.46
N GLY A 566 8.35 22.46 23.78
CA GLY A 566 9.48 22.90 22.99
C GLY A 566 10.36 21.69 22.76
N ILE A 567 10.23 21.10 21.59
CA ILE A 567 11.17 20.10 21.13
C ILE A 567 12.43 20.92 21.07
N GLY A 568 13.38 20.66 21.97
CA GLY A 568 14.66 21.35 22.11
C GLY A 568 15.58 21.18 20.89
N GLY A 569 15.02 21.21 19.68
CA GLY A 569 15.71 21.34 18.41
C GLY A 569 15.66 22.80 17.96
N THR A 570 16.35 23.69 18.67
CA THR A 570 16.69 25.04 18.18
C THR A 570 17.77 25.03 17.08
N GLY A 571 18.16 23.88 16.53
CA GLY A 571 19.32 23.78 15.62
C GLY A 571 19.07 23.92 14.12
N GLY A 572 17.83 23.80 13.61
CA GLY A 572 17.61 23.68 12.15
C GLY A 572 17.10 24.96 11.47
N ASN A 573 15.91 25.41 11.88
CA ASN A 573 15.19 26.45 11.14
C ASN A 573 15.53 27.88 11.59
N ASN A 574 16.12 28.04 12.78
CA ASN A 574 16.67 29.33 13.19
C ASN A 574 18.01 29.63 12.51
N LEU A 575 18.80 28.62 12.12
CA LEU A 575 20.07 28.81 11.43
C LEU A 575 19.89 29.34 10.01
N VAL A 576 18.84 28.91 9.29
CA VAL A 576 18.50 29.46 7.97
C VAL A 576 17.98 30.90 8.08
N ASN A 577 17.13 31.19 9.08
CA ASN A 577 16.68 32.57 9.30
C ASN A 577 17.79 33.49 9.85
N LEU A 578 18.72 32.97 10.67
CA LEU A 578 19.93 33.69 11.11
C LEU A 578 20.96 33.84 10.00
N LEU A 579 21.07 32.90 9.07
CA LEU A 579 21.93 33.02 7.86
C LEU A 579 21.34 34.04 6.89
N ILE A 580 20.02 34.08 6.73
CA ILE A 580 19.34 35.11 5.92
C ILE A 580 19.45 36.48 6.60
N LEU A 581 19.30 36.58 7.93
CA LEU A 581 19.52 37.83 8.67
C LEU A 581 20.99 38.28 8.66
N ASN A 582 21.96 37.37 8.74
CA ASN A 582 23.38 37.71 8.61
C ASN A 582 23.77 38.08 7.18
N GLN A 583 23.16 37.50 6.14
CA GLN A 583 23.36 37.94 4.76
C GLN A 583 22.72 39.30 4.48
N LEU A 584 21.59 39.63 5.12
CA LEU A 584 20.94 40.93 4.98
C LEU A 584 21.61 42.03 5.82
N LEU A 585 22.17 41.70 7.00
CA LEU A 585 22.88 42.66 7.85
C LEU A 585 24.35 42.85 7.47
N GLY A 586 25.00 41.81 6.91
CA GLY A 586 26.36 41.91 6.36
C GLY A 586 26.47 42.81 5.12
N GLY A 587 25.35 43.10 4.46
CA GLY A 587 25.29 44.04 3.34
C GLY A 587 25.25 45.53 3.74
N LEU A 588 25.03 45.84 5.02
CA LEU A 588 24.86 47.22 5.51
C LEU A 588 26.11 47.81 6.18
N GLN A 589 27.19 47.05 6.33
CA GLN A 589 28.45 47.55 6.94
C GLN A 589 29.55 47.94 5.93
N ASN A 590 29.33 47.80 4.61
CA ASN A 590 30.29 48.20 3.57
C ASN A 590 29.87 49.45 2.78
N ARG A 591 29.12 50.37 3.41
CA ARG A 591 28.88 51.73 2.89
C ARG A 591 29.12 52.75 4.00
N ASN A 592 30.37 52.90 4.39
CA ASN A 592 30.96 54.10 4.98
C ASN A 592 32.44 53.80 5.24
N ASN A 593 33.25 53.94 4.18
CA ASN A 593 34.63 54.41 4.16
C ASN A 593 35.07 54.52 2.70
#